data_AF-A0A7L4ZXY7-F1
#
_entry.id   AF-A0A7L4ZXY7-F1
#
_cell.length_a   1.000
_cell.length_b   1.000
_cell.length_c   1.000
_cell.angle_alpha   90.00
_cell.angle_beta   90.00
_cell.angle_gamma   90.00
#
_symmetry.space_group_name_H-M   'P 1'
#
loop_
_entity.id
_entity.type
_entity.pdbx_description
1 polymer ?
#
loop_
_entity_poly.entity_id
_entity_poly.type
_entity_poly.pdbx_seq_one_letter_code
_entity_poly.pdbx_strand_id
1 'polypeptide(L)' 'MPAHAFPLPAILTAPPTTSTLPRQHRAWIALYALEAGAKPRSRVLSENDVTEADLLEFEESWLALRCRMLTPVG' A
#
# COMPACT_ATOMS: atom_id res chain seq x y z
N MET A 1 -21.14 50.67 -1.54
CA MET A 1 -20.41 49.77 -0.62
C MET A 1 -19.72 48.72 -1.49
N PRO A 2 -18.39 48.73 -1.67
CA PRO A 2 -17.74 47.69 -2.46
C PRO A 2 -17.56 46.43 -1.61
N ALA A 3 -18.02 45.29 -2.12
CA ALA A 3 -17.77 43.99 -1.54
C ALA A 3 -16.28 43.64 -1.74
N HIS A 4 -15.57 43.47 -0.64
CA HIS A 4 -14.17 43.06 -0.63
C HIS A 4 -14.05 41.65 -1.22
N ALA A 5 -13.46 41.55 -2.41
CA ALA A 5 -13.00 40.28 -2.96
C ALA A 5 -11.86 39.77 -2.08
N PHE A 6 -12.14 38.76 -1.26
CA PHE A 6 -11.15 38.03 -0.49
C PHE A 6 -10.33 37.16 -1.47
N PRO A 7 -9.02 37.36 -1.64
CA PRO A 7 -8.22 36.38 -2.36
C PRO A 7 -8.16 35.13 -1.49
N LEU A 8 -8.66 34.01 -2.02
CA LEU A 8 -8.52 32.71 -1.38
C LEU A 8 -7.02 32.48 -1.11
N PRO A 9 -6.63 32.01 0.10
CA PRO A 9 -5.24 31.68 0.35
C PRO A 9 -4.84 30.61 -0.65
N ALA A 10 -3.80 30.90 -1.43
CA ALA A 10 -3.15 29.92 -2.30
C ALA A 10 -2.94 28.66 -1.46
N ILE A 11 -3.71 27.63 -1.78
CA ILE A 11 -3.63 26.34 -1.12
C ILE A 11 -2.19 25.91 -1.32
N LEU A 12 -1.42 25.96 -0.23
CA LEU A 12 -0.10 25.39 -0.11
C LEU A 12 -0.20 24.01 -0.74
N THR A 13 0.40 23.88 -1.92
CA THR A 13 0.55 22.60 -2.59
C THR A 13 1.44 21.80 -1.67
N ALA A 14 0.82 21.02 -0.79
CA ALA A 14 1.53 20.03 -0.01
C ALA A 14 2.33 19.19 -1.00
N PRO A 15 3.63 18.92 -0.75
CA PRO A 15 4.36 18.00 -1.60
C PRO A 15 3.53 16.73 -1.69
N PRO A 16 3.41 16.09 -2.87
CA PRO A 16 2.71 14.82 -2.95
C PRO A 16 3.40 13.95 -1.91
N THR A 17 2.69 13.64 -0.83
CA THR A 17 3.12 12.63 0.12
C THR A 17 2.95 11.34 -0.64
N THR A 18 3.86 11.06 -1.55
CA THR A 18 4.18 9.72 -2.01
C THR A 18 4.68 9.04 -0.75
N SER A 19 3.74 8.62 0.10
CA SER A 19 3.95 7.58 1.07
C SER A 19 4.20 6.34 0.22
N THR A 20 5.40 6.28 -0.36
CA THR A 20 5.89 5.15 -1.12
C THR A 20 6.07 4.07 -0.09
N LEU A 21 5.01 3.30 0.13
CA LEU A 21 5.01 2.20 1.08
C LEU A 21 6.30 1.40 0.88
N PRO A 22 6.96 0.98 1.97
CA PRO A 22 8.15 0.14 1.86
C PRO A 22 7.87 -1.05 0.95
N ARG A 23 8.87 -1.47 0.18
CA ARG A 23 8.77 -2.60 -0.76
C ARG A 23 8.16 -3.84 -0.11
N GLN A 24 8.58 -4.14 1.12
CA GLN A 24 8.02 -5.21 1.95
C GLN A 24 6.51 -5.07 2.16
N HIS A 25 6.03 -3.87 2.48
CA HIS A 25 4.61 -3.63 2.73
C HIS A 25 3.79 -3.80 1.45
N ARG A 26 4.31 -3.33 0.32
CA ARG A 26 3.69 -3.53 -1.00
C ARG A 26 3.65 -5.00 -1.40
N ALA A 27 4.71 -5.75 -1.10
CA ALA A 27 4.75 -7.19 -1.33
C ALA A 27 3.72 -7.94 -0.48
N TRP A 28 3.52 -7.55 0.78
CA TRP A 28 2.49 -8.12 1.64
C TRP A 28 1.06 -7.85 1.14
N ILE A 29 0.80 -6.62 0.67
CA ILE A 29 -0.49 -6.27 0.06
C ILE A 29 -0.73 -7.13 -1.19
N ALA A 30 0.31 -7.29 -2.03
CA ALA A 30 0.24 -8.14 -3.21
C ALA A 30 -0.02 -9.62 -2.83
N LEU A 31 0.70 -10.18 -1.87
CA LEU A 31 0.49 -11.56 -1.39
C LEU A 31 -0.93 -11.76 -0.87
N TYR A 32 -1.47 -10.80 -0.10
CA TYR A 32 -2.85 -10.85 0.37
C TYR A 32 -3.87 -10.80 -0.79
N ALA A 33 -3.66 -9.92 -1.77
CA ALA A 33 -4.52 -9.82 -2.94
C ALA A 33 -4.50 -11.07 -3.82
N LEU A 34 -3.35 -11.74 -3.93
CA LEU A 34 -3.19 -13.02 -4.61
C LEU A 34 -3.93 -14.14 -3.88
N GLU A 35 -3.79 -14.22 -2.56
CA GLU A 35 -4.48 -15.21 -1.74
C GLU A 35 -6.01 -15.04 -1.80
N ALA A 36 -6.50 -13.79 -1.79
CA ALA A 36 -7.92 -13.49 -1.94
C ALA A 36 -8.48 -13.88 -3.32
N GLY A 37 -7.64 -14.19 -4.31
CA GLY A 37 -8.04 -14.62 -5.65
C GLY A 37 -8.81 -13.56 -6.45
N ALA A 38 -8.78 -12.29 -6.01
CA ALA A 38 -9.65 -11.24 -6.57
C ALA A 38 -9.18 -10.74 -7.94
N LYS A 39 -7.90 -10.90 -8.28
CA LYS A 39 -7.28 -10.36 -9.50
C LYS A 39 -6.21 -11.30 -10.06
N PRO A 40 -5.95 -11.25 -11.38
CA PRO A 40 -4.86 -12.00 -11.99
C PRO A 40 -3.50 -11.50 -11.48
N ARG A 41 -2.55 -12.44 -11.37
CA ARG A 41 -1.25 -12.22 -10.73
C ARG A 41 -0.45 -11.06 -11.33
N SER A 42 -0.41 -10.95 -12.66
CA SER A 42 0.28 -9.85 -13.35
C SER A 42 -0.26 -8.47 -12.96
N ARG A 43 -1.57 -8.35 -12.81
CA ARG A 43 -2.22 -7.09 -12.43
C ARG A 43 -1.91 -6.72 -10.98
N VAL A 44 -1.89 -7.70 -10.08
CA VAL A 44 -1.54 -7.47 -8.67
C VAL A 44 -0.10 -6.96 -8.53
N LEU A 45 0.85 -7.55 -9.27
CA LEU A 45 2.25 -7.12 -9.28
C LEU A 45 2.39 -5.68 -9.78
N SER A 46 1.76 -5.35 -10.91
CA SER A 46 1.83 -3.99 -11.49
C SER A 46 1.16 -2.93 -10.61
N GLU A 47 0.00 -3.24 -10.01
CA GLU A 47 -0.73 -2.29 -9.14
C GLU A 47 0.03 -1.98 -7.84
N ASN A 48 0.81 -2.95 -7.34
CA ASN A 48 1.58 -2.80 -6.11
C ASN A 48 3.04 -2.41 -6.35
N ASP A 49 3.47 -2.29 -7.61
CA ASP A 49 4.86 -1.98 -7.99
C ASP A 49 5.86 -2.89 -7.22
N VAL A 50 5.62 -4.20 -7.39
CA VAL A 50 6.44 -5.28 -6.85
C VAL A 50 6.67 -6.34 -7.91
N THR A 51 7.80 -7.03 -7.83
CA THR A 51 8.10 -8.15 -8.71
C THR A 51 7.81 -9.49 -8.04
N GLU A 52 7.85 -10.56 -8.83
CA GLU A 52 7.70 -11.91 -8.32
C GLU A 52 8.84 -12.33 -7.38
N ALA A 53 10.04 -11.75 -7.57
CA ALA A 53 11.16 -11.94 -6.65
C ALA A 53 10.88 -11.30 -5.28
N ASP A 54 10.21 -10.15 -5.25
CA ASP A 54 9.82 -9.44 -4.02
C ASP A 54 8.80 -10.27 -3.24
N LEU A 55 7.86 -10.90 -3.95
CA LEU A 55 6.89 -11.80 -3.31
C LEU A 55 7.62 -12.95 -2.62
N LEU A 56 8.53 -13.63 -3.31
CA LEU A 56 9.34 -14.72 -2.74
C LEU A 56 10.22 -14.25 -1.57
N GLU A 57 10.85 -13.09 -1.69
CA GLU A 57 11.71 -12.50 -0.65
C GLU A 57 10.93 -12.23 0.64
N PHE A 58 9.69 -11.74 0.53
CA PHE A 58 8.88 -11.34 1.68
C PHE A 58 7.80 -12.34 2.08
N GLU A 59 7.63 -13.46 1.36
CA GLU A 59 6.59 -14.47 1.62
C GLU A 59 6.72 -15.08 3.02
N GLU A 60 7.93 -15.47 3.42
CA GLU A 60 8.18 -16.05 4.75
C GLU A 60 7.84 -15.04 5.87
N SER A 61 8.26 -13.78 5.69
CA SER A 61 7.95 -12.71 6.64
C SER A 61 6.46 -12.39 6.73
N TRP A 62 5.74 -12.51 5.61
CA TRP A 62 4.29 -12.34 5.53
C TRP A 62 3.55 -13.49 6.21
N LEU A 63 3.98 -14.73 5.99
CA LEU A 63 3.45 -15.91 6.68
C LEU A 63 3.66 -15.81 8.19
N ALA A 64 4.84 -15.40 8.64
CA ALA A 64 5.12 -15.20 10.07
C ALA A 64 4.20 -14.13 10.68
N LEU A 65 3.95 -13.02 9.98
CA LEU A 65 2.99 -12.00 10.40
C LEU A 65 1.58 -12.58 10.54
N ARG A 66 1.13 -13.38 9.56
CA ARG A 66 -0.20 -14.02 9.59
C ARG A 66 -0.32 -15.03 10.73
N CYS A 67 0.67 -15.88 10.93
CA CYS A 67 0.69 -16.84 12.03
C CYS A 67 0.60 -16.15 13.40
N ARG A 68 1.27 -15.01 13.57
CA ARG A 68 1.19 -14.21 14.81
C ARG A 68 -0.20 -13.59 15.03
N MET A 69 -0.91 -13.22 13.96
CA MET A 69 -2.29 -12.75 14.05
C MET A 69 -3.30 -13.89 14.31
N LEU A 70 -2.93 -15.13 13.97
CA LEU A 70 -3.75 -16.34 14.12
C LEU A 70 -3.51 -17.08 15.43
N THR A 71 -2.46 -16.77 16.19
CA THR A 71 -2.34 -17.20 17.59
C THR A 71 -3.23 -16.29 18.45
N PRO A 72 -4.44 -16.72 18.88
CA PRO A 72 -5.04 -16.09 20.04
C PRO A 72 -4.06 -16.26 21.19
N VAL A 73 -3.71 -15.16 21.86
CA VAL A 73 -3.23 -15.23 23.24
C VAL A 73 -4.34 -15.95 24.02
N GLY A 74 -4.09 -17.22 24.34
CA GLY A 74 -4.85 -18.04 25.25
C GLY A 74 -3.95 -18.46 26.38
#